data_AF-A0A0D2EGF1-F1
#
_entry.id   AF-A0A0D2EGF1-F1
#
_cell.length_a   1.000
_cell.length_b   1.000
_cell.length_c   1.000
_cell.angle_alpha   90.00
_cell.angle_beta   90.00
_cell.angle_gamma   90.00
#
_symmetry.space_group_name_H-M   'P 1'
#
loop_
_entity.id
_entity.type
_entity.pdbx_description
1 polymer ?
#
loop_
_entity_poly.entity_id
_entity_poly.type
_entity_poly.pdbx_seq_one_letter_code
_entity_poly.pdbx_strand_id
1 'polypeptide(L)'
;MSSALTLFAPNIQSNLLLAGSGVNFELCIPGYSFKVHRFVLSECSRYFANVCSGHFQEGVMGYLVLNDVEDPLMVLRMIQSIYIKTYTDQEANLPEAWRRYLKQSRVDSVVGEGTGAPAGSRASTAVEDEEDRASSASFTSENKPDDLFLHIDMYWLGEFYAIHALSTISLQKFVQATSGVLFSGNLLLWTIEYLYITSPNQGRATLGQKMRMRAVYLAQKSEMRLFREKRFKLLMETTAEFMWDYTTKCLRAKYLQCRREECEATIEPKAGDECDCGGEDVCQVCFDTDWHGRLREMPMCPKCNQGRLARWDLDFVDKADRTGVNAFGEMFHPAASET
;
A
#
# COMPACT_ATOMS: atom_id res chain seq x y z
N MET A 1 -13.90 5.43 23.53
CA MET A 1 -12.48 5.85 23.54
C MET A 1 -11.66 4.68 24.04
N SER A 2 -11.14 3.84 23.14
CA SER A 2 -10.29 2.71 23.49
C SER A 2 -8.97 2.93 22.78
N SER A 3 -8.01 3.51 23.50
CA SER A 3 -6.64 3.69 23.02
C SER A 3 -5.99 2.32 22.97
N ALA A 4 -5.81 1.80 21.76
CA ALA A 4 -5.02 0.60 21.52
C ALA A 4 -3.54 0.91 21.81
N LEU A 5 -3.13 0.72 23.06
CA LEU A 5 -1.71 0.60 23.43
C LEU A 5 -1.18 -0.68 22.79
N THR A 6 -0.67 -0.56 21.56
CA THR A 6 0.19 -1.59 20.97
C THR A 6 1.47 -1.60 21.78
N LEU A 7 1.57 -2.56 22.70
CA LEU A 7 2.77 -2.85 23.47
C LEU A 7 3.91 -3.19 22.50
N PHE A 8 4.81 -2.22 22.29
CA PHE A 8 6.11 -2.45 21.68
C PHE A 8 6.92 -3.34 22.63
N ALA A 9 6.83 -4.66 22.46
CA ALA A 9 7.81 -5.55 23.08
C ALA A 9 9.21 -5.14 22.56
N PRO A 10 10.20 -4.96 23.43
CA PRO A 10 11.53 -4.50 23.02
C PRO A 10 12.18 -5.56 22.12
N ASN A 11 12.22 -5.30 20.81
CA ASN A 11 13.01 -6.11 19.87
C ASN A 11 14.49 -5.77 20.08
N ILE A 12 15.32 -6.78 20.36
CA ILE A 12 16.77 -6.65 20.55
C ILE A 12 17.40 -5.85 19.40
N GLN A 13 16.97 -6.09 18.15
CA GLN A 13 17.49 -5.38 16.98
C GLN A 13 17.22 -3.87 17.05
N SER A 14 16.03 -3.47 17.50
CA SER A 14 15.67 -2.04 17.64
C SER A 14 16.46 -1.36 18.75
N ASN A 15 16.73 -2.07 19.85
CA ASN A 15 17.55 -1.54 20.93
C ASN A 15 19.01 -1.34 20.48
N LEU A 16 19.57 -2.27 19.71
CA LEU A 16 20.92 -2.14 19.15
C LEU A 16 21.02 -0.95 18.19
N LEU A 17 20.01 -0.75 17.34
CA LEU A 17 19.92 0.40 16.45
C LEU A 17 19.90 1.72 17.22
N LEU A 18 19.00 1.84 18.19
CA LEU A 18 18.81 3.06 18.97
C LEU A 18 20.01 3.38 19.88
N ALA A 19 20.79 2.36 20.25
CA ALA A 19 22.07 2.52 20.95
C ALA A 19 23.25 2.86 20.02
N GLY A 20 23.07 2.78 18.69
CA GLY A 20 24.13 2.95 17.70
C GLY A 20 25.19 1.83 17.71
N SER A 21 24.89 0.69 18.31
CA SER A 21 25.86 -0.41 18.48
C SER A 21 25.90 -1.29 17.25
N GLY A 22 27.04 -1.33 16.54
CA GLY A 22 27.21 -2.22 15.39
C GLY A 22 26.57 -1.74 14.08
N VAL A 23 26.14 -0.48 14.02
CA VAL A 23 25.70 0.16 12.78
C VAL A 23 26.89 0.31 11.82
N ASN A 24 26.69 -0.06 10.56
CA ASN A 24 27.75 -0.14 9.55
C ASN A 24 27.27 0.24 8.15
N PHE A 25 26.11 0.88 8.06
CA PHE A 25 25.54 1.37 6.82
C PHE A 25 24.71 2.64 7.08
N GLU A 26 24.62 3.52 6.10
CA GLU A 26 23.87 4.78 6.23
C GLU A 26 22.82 4.93 5.10
N LEU A 27 21.62 5.36 5.46
CA LEU A 27 20.61 5.82 4.49
C LEU A 27 20.57 7.34 4.51
N CYS A 28 20.84 7.96 3.36
CA CYS A 28 21.04 9.40 3.25
C CYS A 28 19.91 10.05 2.45
N ILE A 29 19.41 11.17 2.96
CA ILE A 29 18.55 12.12 2.26
C ILE A 29 19.10 13.53 2.51
N PRO A 30 18.67 14.58 1.77
CA PRO A 30 19.14 15.94 2.02
C PRO A 30 18.97 16.35 3.50
N GLY A 31 20.08 16.64 4.18
CA GLY A 31 20.10 17.07 5.59
C GLY A 31 20.02 15.96 6.64
N TYR A 32 19.91 14.67 6.26
CA TYR A 32 19.84 13.56 7.21
C TYR A 32 20.67 12.34 6.76
N SER A 33 21.35 11.70 7.73
CA SER A 33 21.99 10.40 7.59
C SER A 33 21.52 9.45 8.69
N PHE A 34 20.84 8.38 8.30
CA PHE A 34 20.30 7.38 9.22
C PHE A 34 21.23 6.16 9.29
N LYS A 35 21.91 6.01 10.42
CA LYS A 35 22.79 4.86 10.67
C LYS A 35 21.97 3.60 10.94
N VAL A 36 22.23 2.54 10.20
CA VAL A 36 21.50 1.26 10.23
C VAL A 36 22.45 0.07 10.13
N HIS A 37 21.91 -1.14 10.31
CA HIS A 37 22.67 -2.38 10.19
C HIS A 37 22.48 -3.01 8.81
N ARG A 38 23.58 -3.21 8.09
CA ARG A 38 23.59 -3.84 6.77
C ARG A 38 22.89 -5.20 6.76
N PHE A 39 23.18 -6.04 7.75
CA PHE A 39 22.61 -7.40 7.80
C PHE A 39 21.08 -7.38 7.98
N VAL A 40 20.55 -6.47 8.81
CA VAL A 40 19.10 -6.36 9.05
C VAL A 40 18.39 -5.86 7.80
N LEU A 41 18.99 -4.88 7.09
CA LEU A 41 18.45 -4.40 5.81
C LEU A 41 18.39 -5.53 4.78
N SER A 42 19.50 -6.26 4.59
CA SER A 42 19.58 -7.37 3.64
C SER A 42 18.60 -8.49 3.93
N GLU A 43 18.39 -8.83 5.20
CA GLU A 43 17.43 -9.86 5.60
C GLU A 43 15.97 -9.45 5.28
N CYS A 44 15.66 -8.17 5.42
CA CYS A 44 14.30 -7.66 5.28
C CYS A 44 13.93 -7.20 3.86
N SER A 45 14.92 -7.06 2.97
CA SER A 45 14.71 -6.52 1.62
C SER A 45 15.70 -7.10 0.62
N ARG A 46 15.17 -7.64 -0.47
CA ARG A 46 15.99 -8.10 -1.60
C ARG A 46 16.72 -6.95 -2.30
N TYR A 47 16.10 -5.78 -2.35
CA TYR A 47 16.74 -4.58 -2.89
C TYR A 47 17.98 -4.23 -2.06
N PHE A 48 17.83 -4.12 -0.74
CA PHE A 48 18.96 -3.81 0.12
C PHE A 48 19.98 -4.94 0.16
N ALA A 49 19.58 -6.22 0.07
CA ALA A 49 20.53 -7.33 -0.04
C ALA A 49 21.47 -7.16 -1.25
N ASN A 50 20.92 -6.72 -2.39
CA ASN A 50 21.70 -6.46 -3.60
C ASN A 50 22.61 -5.24 -3.42
N VAL A 51 22.07 -4.10 -2.95
CA VAL A 51 22.86 -2.88 -2.67
C VAL A 51 23.98 -3.17 -1.68
N CYS A 52 23.67 -3.93 -0.63
CA CYS A 52 24.56 -4.34 0.42
C CYS A 52 25.37 -5.60 0.09
N SER A 53 25.42 -6.07 -1.16
CA SER A 53 26.28 -7.21 -1.53
C SER A 53 27.76 -6.81 -1.68
N GLY A 54 28.03 -5.52 -1.86
CA GLY A 54 29.38 -5.00 -2.16
C GLY A 54 29.73 -5.02 -3.65
N HIS A 55 28.82 -5.49 -4.51
CA HIS A 55 28.95 -5.40 -5.96
C HIS A 55 28.61 -4.02 -6.53
N PHE A 56 27.98 -3.17 -5.72
CA PHE A 56 27.63 -1.79 -6.06
C PHE A 56 28.46 -0.80 -5.24
N GLN A 57 28.64 0.41 -5.78
CA GLN A 57 29.43 1.45 -5.13
C GLN A 57 28.89 1.77 -3.73
N GLU A 58 27.57 1.79 -3.58
CA GLU A 58 26.86 2.01 -2.32
C GLU A 58 27.24 0.98 -1.26
N GLY A 59 27.32 -0.30 -1.66
CA GLY A 59 27.73 -1.39 -0.78
C GLY A 59 29.20 -1.31 -0.34
N VAL A 60 30.06 -0.68 -1.15
CA VAL A 60 31.48 -0.45 -0.83
C VAL A 60 31.66 0.81 0.02
N MET A 61 30.95 1.89 -0.32
CA MET A 61 30.99 3.16 0.39
C MET A 61 30.30 3.09 1.75
N GLY A 62 29.38 2.14 1.95
CA GLY A 62 28.65 1.97 3.20
C GLY A 62 27.50 2.95 3.37
N TYR A 63 27.02 3.56 2.29
CA TYR A 63 25.83 4.42 2.33
C TYR A 63 25.02 4.32 1.03
N LEU A 64 23.73 4.63 1.13
CA LEU A 64 22.80 4.74 0.01
C LEU A 64 22.06 6.07 0.08
N VAL A 65 22.06 6.83 -1.02
CA VAL A 65 21.26 8.05 -1.15
C VAL A 65 19.86 7.70 -1.67
N LEU A 66 18.82 8.09 -0.94
CA LEU A 66 17.42 7.86 -1.29
C LEU A 66 16.87 9.09 -2.06
N ASN A 67 17.11 9.13 -3.37
CA ASN A 67 16.75 10.30 -4.19
C ASN A 67 15.22 10.54 -4.30
N ASP A 68 14.41 9.50 -4.13
CA ASP A 68 12.95 9.56 -4.29
C ASP A 68 12.22 9.89 -2.97
N VAL A 69 12.96 10.15 -1.88
CA VAL A 69 12.40 10.42 -0.55
C VAL A 69 12.98 11.70 0.02
N GLU A 70 12.13 12.71 0.20
CA GLU A 70 12.51 14.00 0.79
C GLU A 70 12.17 14.09 2.29
N ASP A 71 11.11 13.42 2.74
CA ASP A 71 10.66 13.47 4.13
C ASP A 71 11.47 12.53 5.04
N PRO A 72 12.23 13.05 6.02
CA PRO A 72 12.95 12.22 6.99
C PRO A 72 12.04 11.31 7.82
N LEU A 73 10.78 11.69 8.04
CA LEU A 73 9.84 10.83 8.78
C LEU A 73 9.44 9.60 7.97
N MET A 74 9.37 9.67 6.64
CA MET A 74 9.14 8.49 5.80
C MET A 74 10.28 7.49 5.93
N VAL A 75 11.54 7.96 5.86
CA VAL A 75 12.73 7.11 6.07
C VAL A 75 12.72 6.50 7.47
N LEU A 76 12.38 7.29 8.48
CA LEU A 76 12.25 6.80 9.86
C LEU A 76 11.20 5.69 9.99
N ARG A 77 10.01 5.88 9.41
CA ARG A 77 8.93 4.88 9.42
C ARG A 77 9.31 3.61 8.65
N MET A 78 10.05 3.75 7.55
CA MET A 78 10.64 2.62 6.83
C MET A 78 11.58 1.83 7.74
N ILE A 79 12.49 2.51 8.45
CA ILE A 79 13.40 1.89 9.42
C ILE A 79 12.61 1.22 10.56
N GLN A 80 11.59 1.88 11.12
CA GLN A 80 10.72 1.26 12.12
C GLN A 80 10.10 -0.05 11.58
N SER A 81 9.56 -0.04 10.36
CA SER A 81 8.96 -1.25 9.78
C SER A 81 9.96 -2.40 9.63
N ILE A 82 11.24 -2.10 9.36
CA ILE A 82 12.30 -3.10 9.24
C ILE A 82 12.60 -3.73 10.61
N TYR A 83 12.78 -2.89 11.64
CA TYR A 83 13.26 -3.30 12.97
C TYR A 83 12.18 -3.78 13.93
N ILE A 84 10.97 -3.23 13.85
CA ILE A 84 9.87 -3.52 14.79
C ILE A 84 8.59 -3.98 14.08
N LYS A 85 8.65 -4.20 12.76
CA LYS A 85 7.54 -4.72 11.93
C LYS A 85 6.26 -3.88 12.00
N THR A 86 6.40 -2.61 12.35
CA THR A 86 5.33 -1.60 12.37
C THR A 86 5.95 -0.20 12.28
N TYR A 87 5.14 0.84 12.12
CA TYR A 87 5.57 2.23 12.15
C TYR A 87 4.55 3.13 12.84
N THR A 88 5.00 4.29 13.30
CA THR A 88 4.14 5.30 13.91
C THR A 88 3.48 6.19 12.85
N ASP A 89 2.17 6.39 12.97
CA ASP A 89 1.40 7.15 11.97
C ASP A 89 1.69 8.64 12.11
N GLN A 90 1.50 9.17 13.32
CA GLN A 90 1.70 10.59 13.63
C GLN A 90 3.00 10.82 14.38
N GLU A 91 3.72 11.88 14.04
CA GLU A 91 4.97 12.27 14.73
C GLU A 91 4.75 12.51 16.24
N ALA A 92 3.59 13.07 16.60
CA ALA A 92 3.22 13.31 18.00
C ALA A 92 3.21 12.00 18.85
N ASN A 93 2.97 10.86 18.21
CA ASN A 93 2.91 9.54 18.84
C ASN A 93 4.27 8.82 18.80
N LEU A 94 5.32 9.44 18.25
CA LEU A 94 6.62 8.81 18.11
C LEU A 94 7.23 8.58 19.50
N PRO A 95 7.73 7.37 19.84
CA PRO A 95 8.39 7.14 21.11
C PRO A 95 9.66 8.00 21.25
N GLU A 96 9.99 8.41 22.48
CA GLU A 96 11.10 9.33 22.74
C GLU A 96 12.45 8.83 22.21
N ALA A 97 12.71 7.52 22.26
CA ALA A 97 13.93 6.94 21.71
C ALA A 97 14.04 7.15 20.19
N TRP A 98 12.93 6.99 19.45
CA TRP A 98 12.89 7.24 18.01
C TRP A 98 12.97 8.73 17.66
N ARG A 99 12.38 9.62 18.48
CA ARG A 99 12.58 11.08 18.33
C ARG A 99 14.05 11.47 18.48
N ARG A 100 14.72 10.91 19.49
CA ARG A 100 16.15 11.14 19.72
C ARG A 100 16.97 10.64 18.54
N TYR A 101 16.68 9.43 18.05
CA TYR A 101 17.34 8.87 16.88
C TYR A 101 17.15 9.77 15.65
N LEU A 102 15.93 10.23 15.35
CA LEU A 102 15.68 11.18 14.26
C LEU A 102 16.50 12.48 14.38
N LYS A 103 16.57 13.05 15.59
CA LYS A 103 17.38 14.27 15.84
C LYS A 103 18.87 14.02 15.65
N GLN A 104 19.39 12.87 16.09
CA GLN A 104 20.80 12.49 15.94
C GLN A 104 21.18 12.22 14.48
N SER A 105 20.22 11.80 13.66
CA SER A 105 20.42 11.58 12.22
C SER A 105 20.50 12.88 11.42
N ARG A 106 20.20 14.05 12.00
CA ARG A 106 20.32 15.32 11.29
C ARG A 106 21.79 15.66 11.07
N VAL A 107 22.16 15.93 9.83
CA VAL A 107 23.51 16.38 9.48
C VAL A 107 23.50 17.89 9.53
N ASP A 108 24.07 18.47 10.59
CA ASP A 108 24.33 19.90 10.62
C ASP A 108 25.33 20.21 9.50
N SER A 109 24.87 20.92 8.47
CA SER A 109 25.76 21.53 7.49
C SER A 109 26.59 22.58 8.23
N VAL A 110 27.72 22.14 8.80
CA VAL A 110 28.78 23.05 9.21
C VAL A 110 29.32 23.65 7.92
N VAL A 111 28.71 24.77 7.53
CA VAL A 111 29.29 25.69 6.55
C VAL A 111 30.61 26.15 7.16
N GLY A 112 31.69 25.52 6.71
CA GLY A 112 33.01 26.08 6.87
C GLY A 112 33.07 27.37 6.06
N GLU A 113 32.88 28.51 6.71
CA GLU A 113 33.47 29.77 6.26
C GLU A 113 34.99 29.58 6.22
N GLY A 114 35.53 29.43 5.01
CA GLY A 114 36.95 29.21 4.74
C GLY A 114 37.34 29.71 3.36
N THR A 115 37.27 31.03 3.20
CA THR A 115 38.10 31.91 2.37
C THR A 115 38.90 31.32 1.19
N GLY A 116 38.60 31.76 -0.04
CA GLY A 116 39.58 31.75 -1.15
C GLY A 116 39.01 31.62 -2.57
N ALA A 117 38.66 32.76 -3.20
CA ALA A 117 38.44 32.87 -4.65
C ALA A 117 39.79 32.72 -5.42
N PRO A 118 39.81 32.48 -6.76
CA PRO A 118 39.45 33.53 -7.70
C PRO A 118 38.67 33.11 -8.96
N ALA A 119 37.88 34.09 -9.42
CA ALA A 119 37.40 34.40 -10.76
C ALA A 119 37.76 33.47 -11.94
N GLY A 120 36.73 32.98 -12.61
CA GLY A 120 36.76 32.44 -13.97
C GLY A 120 35.45 32.76 -14.69
N SER A 121 35.47 33.83 -15.47
CA SER A 121 34.36 34.32 -16.30
C SER A 121 34.08 33.36 -17.47
N ARG A 122 32.81 33.01 -17.70
CA ARG A 122 32.28 32.79 -19.06
C ARG A 122 30.76 32.88 -19.11
N ALA A 123 30.30 33.95 -19.77
CA ALA A 123 28.94 34.16 -20.22
C ALA A 123 28.68 33.43 -21.56
N SER A 124 27.45 32.95 -21.75
CA SER A 124 26.65 32.87 -23.01
C SER A 124 25.34 32.12 -22.67
N THR A 125 24.20 32.81 -22.47
CA THR A 125 23.10 33.04 -23.44
C THR A 125 22.50 31.77 -24.04
N ALA A 126 21.33 31.34 -23.55
CA ALA A 126 20.00 31.48 -24.20
C ALA A 126 19.66 30.17 -24.98
N VAL A 127 18.45 29.61 -25.11
CA VAL A 127 17.06 30.07 -25.26
C VAL A 127 16.15 28.84 -24.99
N GLU A 128 15.01 29.08 -24.32
CA GLU A 128 13.66 28.46 -24.39
C GLU A 128 13.45 26.94 -24.65
N ASP A 129 12.70 26.30 -23.74
CA ASP A 129 11.47 25.50 -24.03
C ASP A 129 11.08 24.69 -22.78
N GLU A 130 10.34 25.28 -21.84
CA GLU A 130 9.67 24.51 -20.77
C GLU A 130 8.34 25.11 -20.27
N GLU A 131 7.58 25.74 -21.17
CA GLU A 131 6.16 26.04 -20.96
C GLU A 131 5.31 24.91 -21.54
N ASP A 132 5.15 23.79 -20.82
CA ASP A 132 4.03 22.85 -21.07
C ASP A 132 3.75 21.86 -19.92
N ARG A 133 4.21 22.14 -18.69
CA ARG A 133 3.87 21.35 -17.49
C ARG A 133 3.00 22.09 -16.49
N ALA A 134 2.17 23.01 -16.97
CA ALA A 134 1.02 23.51 -16.22
C ALA A 134 -0.09 22.45 -16.26
N SER A 135 -0.25 21.68 -15.17
CA SER A 135 -1.53 21.09 -14.67
C SER A 135 -1.35 19.88 -13.74
N SER A 136 -0.13 19.60 -13.24
CA SER A 136 -0.02 18.75 -12.06
C SER A 136 -0.59 19.51 -10.87
N ALA A 137 -1.86 19.22 -10.58
CA ALA A 137 -2.69 19.83 -9.57
C ALA A 137 -1.89 20.29 -8.35
N SER A 138 -1.93 21.60 -8.10
CA SER A 138 -1.62 22.20 -6.81
C SER A 138 -2.57 21.61 -5.76
N PHE A 139 -2.21 20.45 -5.23
CA PHE A 139 -2.75 19.89 -3.99
C PHE A 139 -2.32 20.82 -2.86
N THR A 140 -3.08 21.89 -2.63
CA THR A 140 -2.88 22.76 -1.48
C THR A 140 -3.04 21.93 -0.21
N SER A 141 -1.98 21.86 0.58
CA SER A 141 -1.76 21.02 1.78
C SER A 141 -2.80 21.13 2.90
N GLU A 142 -3.80 22.00 2.81
CA GLU A 142 -4.59 22.43 3.98
C GLU A 142 -5.76 21.52 4.38
N ASN A 143 -6.06 20.42 3.68
CA ASN A 143 -7.20 19.55 4.04
C ASN A 143 -7.00 18.05 3.75
N LYS A 144 -5.76 17.58 3.59
CA LYS A 144 -5.49 16.15 3.38
C LYS A 144 -5.62 15.44 4.74
N PRO A 145 -6.45 14.40 4.90
CA PRO A 145 -6.34 13.54 6.07
C PRO A 145 -5.02 12.76 5.94
N ASP A 146 -3.98 13.31 6.56
CA ASP A 146 -2.57 12.95 6.36
C ASP A 146 -2.29 11.46 6.55
N ASP A 147 -2.97 10.83 7.51
CA ASP A 147 -2.73 9.44 7.90
C ASP A 147 -3.05 8.44 6.76
N LEU A 148 -4.10 8.68 5.96
CA LEU A 148 -4.47 7.74 4.90
C LEU A 148 -3.43 7.71 3.77
N PHE A 149 -2.98 8.90 3.35
CA PHE A 149 -2.03 9.03 2.24
C PHE A 149 -0.62 8.62 2.65
N LEU A 150 -0.26 8.86 3.92
CA LEU A 150 0.93 8.26 4.51
C LEU A 150 0.97 6.75 4.27
N HIS A 151 -0.12 6.03 4.51
CA HIS A 151 -0.13 4.57 4.28
C HIS A 151 0.08 4.21 2.81
N ILE A 152 -0.43 5.01 1.87
CA ILE A 152 -0.22 4.80 0.43
C ILE A 152 1.26 5.00 0.10
N ASP A 153 1.88 6.08 0.59
CA ASP A 153 3.28 6.40 0.35
C ASP A 153 4.21 5.35 0.98
N MET A 154 3.93 4.92 2.21
CA MET A 154 4.66 3.86 2.88
C MET A 154 4.50 2.50 2.17
N TYR A 155 3.31 2.20 1.63
CA TYR A 155 3.11 0.99 0.82
C TYR A 155 3.95 1.03 -0.45
N TRP A 156 3.92 2.15 -1.16
CA TRP A 156 4.72 2.37 -2.36
C TRP A 156 6.21 2.20 -2.06
N LEU A 157 6.69 2.78 -0.96
CA LEU A 157 8.07 2.66 -0.51
C LEU A 157 8.46 1.20 -0.22
N GLY A 158 7.55 0.46 0.41
CA GLY A 158 7.70 -0.97 0.69
C GLY A 158 7.81 -1.81 -0.59
N GLU A 159 6.99 -1.54 -1.59
CA GLU A 159 7.08 -2.24 -2.88
C GLU A 159 8.32 -1.83 -3.68
N PHE A 160 8.66 -0.53 -3.69
CA PHE A 160 9.80 -0.01 -4.42
C PHE A 160 11.13 -0.59 -3.94
N TYR A 161 11.34 -0.57 -2.62
CA TYR A 161 12.52 -1.15 -1.97
C TYR A 161 12.34 -2.63 -1.60
N ALA A 162 11.29 -3.31 -2.08
CA ALA A 162 11.01 -4.72 -1.79
C ALA A 162 11.07 -5.09 -0.29
N ILE A 163 10.56 -4.21 0.57
CA ILE A 163 10.43 -4.38 2.03
C ILE A 163 9.03 -4.93 2.33
N HIS A 164 8.89 -6.26 2.29
CA HIS A 164 7.58 -6.92 2.40
C HIS A 164 6.83 -6.56 3.69
N ALA A 165 7.55 -6.44 4.82
CA ALA A 165 6.94 -6.06 6.09
C ALA A 165 6.28 -4.67 6.02
N LEU A 166 6.92 -3.73 5.30
CA LEU A 166 6.42 -2.37 5.15
C LEU A 166 5.19 -2.29 4.25
N SER A 167 5.19 -2.96 3.10
CA SER A 167 4.01 -2.98 2.23
C SER A 167 2.84 -3.72 2.90
N THR A 168 3.11 -4.81 3.62
CA THR A 168 2.07 -5.54 4.38
C THR A 168 1.42 -4.67 5.45
N ILE A 169 2.20 -4.06 6.36
CA ILE A 169 1.63 -3.25 7.45
C ILE A 169 0.96 -1.99 6.92
N SER A 170 1.50 -1.37 5.87
CA SER A 170 0.88 -0.18 5.24
C SER A 170 -0.46 -0.51 4.59
N LEU A 171 -0.57 -1.66 3.93
CA LEU A 171 -1.84 -2.12 3.38
C LEU A 171 -2.87 -2.37 4.49
N GLN A 172 -2.46 -3.03 5.58
CA GLN A 172 -3.34 -3.28 6.72
C GLN A 172 -3.88 -1.97 7.31
N LYS A 173 -3.00 -0.99 7.54
CA LYS A 173 -3.40 0.32 8.08
C LYS A 173 -4.28 1.11 7.11
N PHE A 174 -3.99 1.06 5.81
CA PHE A 174 -4.85 1.63 4.77
C PHE A 174 -6.25 0.99 4.76
N VAL A 175 -6.34 -0.34 4.81
CA VAL A 175 -7.63 -1.05 4.88
C VAL A 175 -8.39 -0.65 6.14
N GLN A 176 -7.71 -0.51 7.28
CA GLN A 176 -8.33 -0.03 8.52
C GLN A 176 -8.85 1.40 8.38
N ALA A 177 -8.04 2.32 7.84
CA ALA A 177 -8.41 3.72 7.63
C ALA A 177 -9.60 3.87 6.67
N THR A 178 -9.67 3.05 5.63
CA THR A 178 -10.77 3.06 4.64
C THR A 178 -12.02 2.31 5.08
N SER A 179 -11.96 1.55 6.18
CA SER A 179 -13.12 0.84 6.74
C SER A 179 -13.84 1.64 7.84
N GLY A 180 -13.29 2.78 8.25
CA GLY A 180 -13.85 3.62 9.30
C GLY A 180 -15.09 4.43 8.87
N VAL A 181 -15.93 4.81 9.82
CA VAL A 181 -17.14 5.63 9.60
C VAL A 181 -16.81 7.01 9.01
N LEU A 182 -15.58 7.49 9.24
CA LEU A 182 -15.10 8.78 8.73
C LEU A 182 -14.69 8.75 7.25
N PHE A 183 -14.65 7.56 6.64
CA PHE A 183 -14.28 7.43 5.23
C PHE A 183 -15.45 7.85 4.32
N SER A 184 -15.39 9.10 3.86
CA SER A 184 -16.44 9.72 3.03
C SER A 184 -16.24 9.45 1.54
N GLY A 185 -17.29 9.64 0.74
CA GLY A 185 -17.21 9.57 -0.72
C GLY A 185 -16.21 10.57 -1.31
N ASN A 186 -16.09 11.77 -0.73
CA ASN A 186 -15.06 12.73 -1.14
C ASN A 186 -13.66 12.20 -0.88
N LEU A 187 -13.41 11.64 0.30
CA LEU A 187 -12.11 11.06 0.65
C LEU A 187 -11.75 9.88 -0.28
N LEU A 188 -12.74 9.07 -0.64
CA LEU A 188 -12.55 8.01 -1.64
C LEU A 188 -12.11 8.56 -3.01
N LEU A 189 -12.75 9.63 -3.49
CA LEU A 189 -12.36 10.26 -4.76
C LEU A 189 -10.91 10.79 -4.73
N TRP A 190 -10.52 11.45 -3.64
CA TRP A 190 -9.12 11.86 -3.43
C TRP A 190 -8.16 10.66 -3.38
N THR A 191 -8.58 9.56 -2.76
CA THR A 191 -7.78 8.33 -2.65
C THR A 191 -7.55 7.71 -4.03
N ILE A 192 -8.60 7.61 -4.86
CA ILE A 192 -8.51 7.10 -6.23
C ILE A 192 -7.58 8.00 -7.05
N GLU A 193 -7.79 9.31 -7.01
CA GLU A 193 -6.94 10.26 -7.71
C GLU A 193 -5.47 10.09 -7.33
N TYR A 194 -5.17 9.94 -6.05
CA TYR A 194 -3.81 9.79 -5.58
C TYR A 194 -3.15 8.45 -6.00
N LEU A 195 -3.91 7.36 -5.96
CA LEU A 195 -3.42 6.03 -6.32
C LEU A 195 -3.13 5.87 -7.83
N TYR A 196 -3.83 6.62 -8.67
CA TYR A 196 -3.73 6.49 -10.13
C TYR A 196 -2.99 7.66 -10.81
N ILE A 197 -3.08 8.88 -10.28
CA ILE A 197 -2.53 10.07 -10.93
C ILE A 197 -1.18 10.47 -10.32
N THR A 198 -1.11 10.62 -9.00
CA THR A 198 0.05 11.24 -8.33
C THR A 198 1.12 10.25 -7.88
N SER A 199 0.85 8.96 -7.93
CA SER A 199 1.82 7.96 -7.45
C SER A 199 3.10 7.99 -8.34
N PRO A 200 4.29 8.20 -7.75
CA PRO A 200 5.49 8.68 -8.46
C PRO A 200 6.13 7.73 -9.49
N ASN A 201 5.46 6.66 -9.91
CA ASN A 201 6.00 5.71 -10.88
C ASN A 201 4.89 5.10 -11.75
N GLN A 202 4.29 5.91 -12.63
CA GLN A 202 3.32 5.48 -13.63
C GLN A 202 3.85 4.36 -14.57
N GLY A 203 5.17 4.11 -14.59
CA GLY A 203 5.78 3.05 -15.41
C GLY A 203 5.74 1.64 -14.82
N ARG A 204 5.35 1.44 -13.55
CA ARG A 204 5.30 0.09 -12.93
C ARG A 204 3.85 -0.31 -12.64
N ALA A 205 3.21 -0.92 -13.63
CA ALA A 205 1.80 -1.35 -13.60
C ALA A 205 1.40 -2.25 -12.40
N THR A 206 2.34 -2.78 -11.63
CA THR A 206 2.07 -3.66 -10.48
C THR A 206 2.09 -2.94 -9.13
N LEU A 207 2.67 -1.73 -9.05
CA LEU A 207 2.92 -1.08 -7.78
C LEU A 207 1.62 -0.44 -7.25
N GLY A 208 1.25 -0.73 -6.01
CA GLY A 208 0.00 -0.24 -5.42
C GLY A 208 -1.26 -0.99 -5.84
N GLN A 209 -1.15 -2.09 -6.63
CA GLN A 209 -2.33 -2.81 -7.15
C GLN A 209 -3.31 -3.21 -6.04
N LYS A 210 -2.84 -3.69 -4.89
CA LYS A 210 -3.73 -4.09 -3.77
C LYS A 210 -4.54 -2.91 -3.22
N MET A 211 -3.94 -1.72 -3.12
CA MET A 211 -4.63 -0.52 -2.67
C MET A 211 -5.59 0.02 -3.74
N ARG A 212 -5.18 0.01 -5.01
CA ARG A 212 -6.03 0.33 -6.16
C ARG A 212 -7.29 -0.54 -6.20
N MET A 213 -7.11 -1.86 -6.06
CA MET A 213 -8.21 -2.83 -5.97
C MET A 213 -9.17 -2.50 -4.82
N ARG A 214 -8.63 -2.15 -3.65
CA ARG A 214 -9.46 -1.75 -2.49
C ARG A 214 -10.24 -0.47 -2.76
N ALA A 215 -9.61 0.54 -3.36
CA ALA A 215 -10.28 1.80 -3.72
C ALA A 215 -11.39 1.58 -4.75
N VAL A 216 -11.15 0.74 -5.76
CA VAL A 216 -12.15 0.33 -6.76
C VAL A 216 -13.34 -0.37 -6.11
N TYR A 217 -13.10 -1.34 -5.22
CA TYR A 217 -14.17 -2.00 -4.46
C TYR A 217 -15.03 -0.99 -3.68
N LEU A 218 -14.39 -0.03 -3.00
CA LEU A 218 -15.12 1.01 -2.26
C LEU A 218 -15.92 1.94 -3.16
N ALA A 219 -15.40 2.22 -4.37
CA ALA A 219 -16.09 3.03 -5.37
C ALA A 219 -17.35 2.32 -5.86
N GLN A 220 -17.24 1.04 -6.20
CA GLN A 220 -18.35 0.21 -6.62
C GLN A 220 -19.41 0.08 -5.54
N LYS A 221 -18.99 -0.14 -4.29
CA LYS A 221 -19.90 -0.17 -3.14
C LYS A 221 -20.67 1.14 -2.94
N SER A 222 -20.11 2.26 -3.41
CA SER A 222 -20.67 3.61 -3.28
C SER A 222 -21.22 4.17 -4.60
N GLU A 223 -21.39 3.32 -5.62
CA GLU A 223 -21.60 3.69 -7.02
C GLU A 223 -22.75 4.69 -7.22
N MET A 224 -23.92 4.40 -6.65
CA MET A 224 -25.11 5.24 -6.77
C MET A 224 -24.91 6.68 -6.26
N ARG A 225 -24.01 6.87 -5.28
CA ARG A 225 -23.64 8.19 -4.77
C ARG A 225 -22.58 8.84 -5.65
N LEU A 226 -21.55 8.08 -6.03
CA LEU A 226 -20.42 8.61 -6.80
C LEU A 226 -20.80 9.07 -8.21
N PHE A 227 -21.75 8.42 -8.89
CA PHE A 227 -22.17 8.89 -10.22
C PHE A 227 -22.86 10.26 -10.25
N ARG A 228 -23.27 10.78 -9.08
CA ARG A 228 -23.78 12.15 -8.94
C ARG A 228 -22.65 13.18 -8.83
N GLU A 229 -21.46 12.74 -8.45
CA GLU A 229 -20.29 13.59 -8.27
C GLU A 229 -19.60 13.86 -9.62
N LYS A 230 -19.50 15.15 -9.99
CA LYS A 230 -18.82 15.57 -11.23
C LYS A 230 -17.36 15.10 -11.26
N ARG A 231 -16.70 15.10 -10.10
CA ARG A 231 -15.30 14.66 -9.96
C ARG A 231 -15.11 13.18 -10.27
N PHE A 232 -16.06 12.32 -9.90
CA PHE A 232 -16.00 10.90 -10.23
C PHE A 232 -16.07 10.67 -11.75
N LYS A 233 -16.97 11.39 -12.43
CA LYS A 233 -17.08 11.33 -13.90
C LYS A 233 -15.78 11.77 -14.56
N LEU A 234 -15.22 12.89 -14.09
CA LEU A 234 -13.94 13.37 -14.58
C LEU A 234 -12.83 12.32 -14.39
N LEU A 235 -12.71 11.70 -13.21
CA LEU A 235 -11.73 10.63 -12.97
C LEU A 235 -11.90 9.44 -13.91
N MET A 236 -13.14 9.02 -14.19
CA MET A 236 -13.42 7.94 -15.15
C MET A 236 -13.02 8.31 -16.58
N GLU A 237 -13.16 9.58 -16.96
CA GLU A 237 -12.83 10.08 -18.30
C GLU A 237 -11.32 10.33 -18.48
N THR A 238 -10.65 10.86 -17.46
CA THR A 238 -9.23 11.26 -17.53
C THR A 238 -8.27 10.14 -17.20
N THR A 239 -8.70 9.13 -16.43
CA THR A 239 -7.82 8.12 -15.86
C THR A 239 -8.19 6.74 -16.39
N ALA A 240 -7.70 6.42 -17.60
CA ALA A 240 -8.03 5.18 -18.31
C ALA A 240 -7.73 3.91 -17.48
N GLU A 241 -6.64 3.88 -16.71
CA GLU A 241 -6.33 2.76 -15.81
C GLU A 241 -7.40 2.57 -14.73
N PHE A 242 -7.87 3.66 -14.12
CA PHE A 242 -8.93 3.60 -13.12
C PHE A 242 -10.23 3.14 -13.75
N MET A 243 -10.60 3.67 -14.91
CA MET A 243 -11.79 3.22 -15.64
C MET A 243 -11.71 1.74 -15.99
N TRP A 244 -10.55 1.27 -16.44
CA TRP A 244 -10.29 -0.13 -16.75
C TRP A 244 -10.43 -1.00 -15.50
N ASP A 245 -9.76 -0.67 -14.40
CA ASP A 245 -9.90 -1.43 -13.16
C ASP A 245 -11.34 -1.38 -12.62
N TYR A 246 -11.98 -0.21 -12.65
CA TYR A 246 -13.37 -0.05 -12.22
C TYR A 246 -14.30 -0.98 -12.99
N THR A 247 -14.22 -0.99 -14.33
CA THR A 247 -15.10 -1.80 -15.20
C THR A 247 -14.73 -3.29 -15.19
N THR A 248 -13.44 -3.64 -15.24
CA THR A 248 -13.00 -5.05 -15.33
C THR A 248 -12.98 -5.77 -13.98
N LYS A 249 -12.85 -5.04 -12.88
CA LYS A 249 -12.97 -5.61 -11.52
C LYS A 249 -14.40 -5.54 -11.01
N CYS A 250 -15.23 -4.62 -11.53
CA CYS A 250 -16.69 -4.72 -11.45
C CYS A 250 -17.12 -6.08 -11.97
N LEU A 251 -16.45 -6.54 -13.04
CA LEU A 251 -16.61 -7.83 -13.67
C LEU A 251 -16.00 -9.02 -12.89
N ARG A 252 -15.60 -8.89 -11.61
CA ARG A 252 -15.01 -10.00 -10.81
C ARG A 252 -15.57 -10.18 -9.40
N ALA A 253 -16.40 -9.27 -8.89
CA ALA A 253 -16.90 -9.33 -7.52
C ALA A 253 -18.34 -9.90 -7.50
N LYS A 254 -18.48 -11.16 -7.07
CA LYS A 254 -19.77 -11.88 -7.06
C LYS A 254 -20.59 -11.53 -5.83
N TYR A 255 -21.41 -10.50 -5.91
CA TYR A 255 -22.36 -10.16 -4.86
C TYR A 255 -23.73 -10.80 -5.08
N LEU A 256 -24.36 -11.26 -3.99
CA LEU A 256 -25.78 -11.61 -3.98
C LEU A 256 -26.57 -10.42 -3.43
N GLN A 257 -27.42 -9.82 -4.27
CA GLN A 257 -28.33 -8.75 -3.87
C GLN A 257 -29.75 -9.27 -3.74
N CYS A 258 -30.44 -8.81 -2.67
CA CYS A 258 -31.87 -9.05 -2.51
C CYS A 258 -32.68 -8.21 -3.51
N ARG A 259 -33.60 -8.84 -4.26
CA ARG A 259 -34.44 -8.15 -5.26
C ARG A 259 -35.55 -7.25 -4.69
N ARG A 260 -35.70 -7.18 -3.37
CA ARG A 260 -36.78 -6.38 -2.76
C ARG A 260 -36.33 -4.91 -2.73
N GLU A 261 -37.13 -4.02 -3.31
CA GLU A 261 -36.81 -2.58 -3.44
C GLU A 261 -36.46 -1.91 -2.10
N GLU A 262 -36.96 -2.43 -0.99
CA GLU A 262 -36.75 -1.93 0.36
C GLU A 262 -35.60 -2.63 1.12
N CYS A 263 -34.96 -3.64 0.53
CA CYS A 263 -33.94 -4.47 1.19
C CYS A 263 -32.55 -4.29 0.55
N GLU A 264 -31.74 -3.39 1.09
CA GLU A 264 -30.34 -3.15 0.67
C GLU A 264 -29.35 -4.22 1.17
N ALA A 265 -29.81 -5.45 1.42
CA ALA A 265 -28.93 -6.51 1.90
C ALA A 265 -28.05 -7.06 0.75
N THR A 266 -26.76 -6.73 0.81
CA THR A 266 -25.72 -7.39 0.02
C THR A 266 -25.02 -8.43 0.89
N ILE A 267 -24.99 -9.67 0.43
CA ILE A 267 -24.42 -10.79 1.19
C ILE A 267 -23.16 -11.26 0.49
N GLU A 268 -22.06 -11.26 1.25
CA GLU A 268 -20.81 -11.90 0.85
C GLU A 268 -20.90 -13.39 1.25
N PRO A 269 -20.66 -14.34 0.33
CA PRO A 269 -20.53 -15.74 0.72
C PRO A 269 -19.34 -15.87 1.67
N LYS A 270 -19.56 -16.44 2.86
CA LYS A 270 -18.46 -16.75 3.77
C LYS A 270 -17.61 -17.85 3.14
N ALA A 271 -16.39 -17.51 2.73
CA ALA A 271 -15.37 -18.50 2.41
C ALA A 271 -14.86 -19.12 3.73
N GLY A 272 -15.08 -20.41 3.91
CA GLY A 272 -14.57 -21.17 5.07
C GLY A 272 -15.63 -21.44 6.12
N ASP A 273 -16.40 -22.50 5.89
CA ASP A 273 -16.67 -23.52 6.91
C ASP A 273 -16.27 -24.85 6.23
N GLU A 274 -15.38 -25.62 6.85
CA GLU A 274 -14.93 -26.92 6.34
C GLU A 274 -16.15 -27.83 6.16
N CYS A 275 -16.39 -28.32 4.94
CA CYS A 275 -17.38 -29.36 4.72
C CYS A 275 -16.79 -30.70 5.16
N ASP A 276 -17.34 -31.26 6.24
CA ASP A 276 -17.01 -32.60 6.74
C ASP A 276 -17.80 -33.70 6.01
N CYS A 277 -18.10 -33.48 4.73
CA CYS A 277 -18.77 -34.44 3.86
C CYS A 277 -17.74 -35.48 3.37
N GLY A 278 -17.39 -36.41 4.26
CA GLY A 278 -16.62 -37.61 3.94
C GLY A 278 -17.17 -38.21 2.65
N GLY A 279 -16.31 -38.27 1.63
CA GLY A 279 -16.72 -38.47 0.24
C GLY A 279 -17.62 -39.68 0.06
N GLU A 280 -18.89 -39.40 -0.24
CA GLU A 280 -19.82 -40.12 -1.11
C GLU A 280 -21.17 -39.36 -1.00
N ASP A 281 -21.52 -38.66 -2.08
CA ASP A 281 -22.76 -37.88 -2.31
C ASP A 281 -22.97 -36.50 -1.62
N VAL A 282 -22.58 -35.46 -2.38
CA VAL A 282 -23.06 -34.06 -2.51
C VAL A 282 -23.48 -33.28 -1.25
N CYS A 283 -22.57 -32.44 -0.74
CA CYS A 283 -22.87 -31.33 0.17
C CYS A 283 -23.27 -30.04 -0.59
N GLN A 284 -24.01 -29.18 0.10
CA GLN A 284 -24.42 -27.81 -0.26
C GLN A 284 -23.31 -26.84 -0.72
N VAL A 285 -22.02 -27.22 -0.62
CA VAL A 285 -20.88 -26.49 -1.23
C VAL A 285 -20.64 -26.90 -2.70
N CYS A 286 -21.13 -28.07 -3.15
CA CYS A 286 -21.12 -28.52 -4.55
C CYS A 286 -22.22 -27.87 -5.41
N PHE A 287 -22.82 -26.77 -4.95
CA PHE A 287 -23.99 -26.14 -5.57
C PHE A 287 -23.73 -25.52 -6.97
N ASP A 288 -22.48 -25.50 -7.43
CA ASP A 288 -22.09 -24.82 -8.67
C ASP A 288 -21.82 -25.72 -9.88
N THR A 289 -22.00 -27.04 -9.78
CA THR A 289 -21.95 -27.90 -10.97
C THR A 289 -23.09 -28.89 -11.00
N ASP A 290 -24.21 -28.46 -11.57
CA ASP A 290 -25.15 -29.38 -12.21
C ASP A 290 -25.53 -28.81 -13.58
N TRP A 291 -24.67 -29.12 -14.56
CA TRP A 291 -24.82 -28.79 -16.00
C TRP A 291 -26.02 -29.53 -16.64
N HIS A 292 -26.94 -30.12 -15.86
CA HIS A 292 -28.00 -31.03 -16.32
C HIS A 292 -29.42 -30.62 -15.89
N GLY A 293 -29.69 -29.30 -15.80
CA GLY A 293 -31.03 -28.77 -16.09
C GLY A 293 -32.14 -29.12 -15.09
N ARG A 294 -31.85 -29.33 -13.79
CA ARG A 294 -32.88 -29.35 -12.76
C ARG A 294 -32.94 -28.02 -12.00
N LEU A 295 -34.05 -27.32 -12.14
CA LEU A 295 -34.42 -26.14 -11.34
C LEU A 295 -34.60 -26.56 -9.87
N ARG A 296 -33.62 -26.28 -9.01
CA ARG A 296 -33.88 -26.15 -7.56
C ARG A 296 -34.07 -24.68 -7.20
N GLU A 297 -34.90 -24.45 -6.19
CA GLU A 297 -35.33 -23.13 -5.73
C GLU A 297 -34.12 -22.30 -5.24
N MET A 298 -34.01 -21.06 -5.72
CA MET A 298 -32.92 -20.14 -5.34
C MET A 298 -32.94 -19.81 -3.85
N PRO A 299 -31.78 -19.65 -3.19
CA PRO A 299 -31.72 -19.29 -1.77
C PRO A 299 -32.39 -17.93 -1.48
N MET A 300 -33.09 -17.87 -0.34
CA MET A 300 -33.81 -16.70 0.13
C MET A 300 -32.89 -15.77 0.93
N CYS A 301 -33.11 -14.47 0.84
CA CYS A 301 -32.34 -13.48 1.57
C CYS A 301 -32.50 -13.66 3.10
N PRO A 302 -31.43 -13.92 3.88
CA PRO A 302 -31.48 -14.08 5.34
C PRO A 302 -32.00 -12.86 6.10
N LYS A 303 -31.95 -11.65 5.50
CA LYS A 303 -32.40 -10.42 6.16
C LYS A 303 -33.91 -10.22 6.09
N CYS A 304 -34.54 -10.54 4.96
CA CYS A 304 -35.96 -10.29 4.75
C CYS A 304 -36.80 -11.56 4.55
N ASN A 305 -36.16 -12.74 4.51
CA ASN A 305 -36.72 -14.08 4.36
C ASN A 305 -37.76 -14.26 3.23
N GLN A 306 -37.76 -13.35 2.25
CA GLN A 306 -38.81 -13.26 1.22
C GLN A 306 -38.29 -12.86 -0.17
N GLY A 307 -37.03 -12.43 -0.29
CA GLY A 307 -36.43 -12.01 -1.56
C GLY A 307 -35.49 -13.08 -2.11
N ARG A 308 -35.62 -13.39 -3.41
CA ARG A 308 -34.67 -14.26 -4.12
C ARG A 308 -33.37 -13.49 -4.38
N LEU A 309 -32.24 -14.12 -4.10
CA LEU A 309 -30.92 -13.56 -4.40
C LEU A 309 -30.62 -13.73 -5.89
N ALA A 310 -30.04 -12.71 -6.53
CA ALA A 310 -29.56 -12.79 -7.91
C ALA A 310 -28.03 -12.76 -7.93
N ARG A 311 -27.42 -13.57 -8.81
CA ARG A 311 -25.96 -13.68 -9.00
C ARG A 311 -25.49 -12.58 -9.94
N TRP A 312 -24.40 -11.91 -9.59
CA TRP A 312 -23.54 -11.23 -10.55
C TRP A 312 -22.45 -12.22 -10.95
N ASP A 313 -22.41 -12.60 -12.24
CA ASP A 313 -21.60 -13.71 -12.77
C ASP A 313 -20.35 -13.18 -13.46
N LEU A 314 -19.20 -13.44 -12.83
CA LEU A 314 -17.95 -12.68 -12.95
C LEU A 314 -16.76 -13.51 -12.41
N ASP A 315 -16.69 -14.73 -12.91
CA ASP A 315 -16.02 -15.87 -12.31
C ASP A 315 -14.50 -15.89 -12.53
N PHE A 316 -13.67 -15.43 -11.57
CA PHE A 316 -12.36 -16.06 -11.32
C PHE A 316 -11.55 -15.60 -10.07
N VAL A 317 -11.84 -14.48 -9.40
CA VAL A 317 -10.83 -13.83 -8.53
C VAL A 317 -10.78 -14.31 -7.06
N ASP A 318 -11.81 -14.99 -6.57
CA ASP A 318 -11.96 -15.26 -5.12
C ASP A 318 -11.21 -16.48 -4.56
N LYS A 319 -10.38 -17.20 -5.34
CA LYS A 319 -9.61 -18.33 -4.79
C LYS A 319 -8.37 -17.95 -3.96
N ALA A 320 -8.06 -16.65 -3.79
CA ALA A 320 -6.79 -16.24 -3.18
C ALA A 320 -6.84 -15.84 -1.69
N ASP A 321 -8.00 -15.66 -1.06
CA ASP A 321 -8.05 -14.76 0.10
C ASP A 321 -8.35 -15.37 1.48
N ARG A 322 -8.26 -16.69 1.70
CA ARG A 322 -8.48 -17.23 3.08
C ARG A 322 -7.55 -18.30 3.63
N THR A 323 -6.62 -18.89 2.88
CA THR A 323 -5.56 -19.73 3.46
C THR A 323 -4.26 -19.59 2.70
N GLY A 324 -3.25 -18.99 3.33
CA GLY A 324 -1.86 -19.09 2.89
C GLY A 324 -1.21 -17.76 2.52
N VAL A 325 -0.76 -17.02 3.52
CA VAL A 325 0.35 -16.04 3.35
C VAL A 325 1.63 -16.75 2.83
N ASN A 326 1.70 -18.08 2.94
CA ASN A 326 2.78 -18.91 2.39
C ASN A 326 2.53 -19.40 0.94
N ALA A 327 1.27 -19.48 0.46
CA ALA A 327 0.97 -20.07 -0.86
C ALA A 327 1.20 -19.10 -2.03
N PHE A 328 1.16 -17.79 -1.79
CA PHE A 328 1.41 -16.77 -2.82
C PHE A 328 2.91 -16.52 -3.08
N GLY A 329 3.79 -16.90 -2.14
CA GLY A 329 5.25 -16.77 -2.27
C GLY A 329 5.90 -17.86 -3.13
N GLU A 330 5.37 -19.08 -3.10
CA GLU A 330 5.87 -20.22 -3.89
C GLU A 330 5.49 -20.14 -5.38
N MET A 331 4.48 -19.34 -5.72
CA MET A 331 3.97 -19.22 -7.09
C MET A 331 4.90 -18.43 -8.03
N PHE A 332 5.84 -17.64 -7.49
CA PHE A 332 6.76 -16.80 -8.27
C PHE A 332 8.25 -17.17 -8.11
N HIS A 333 8.59 -18.13 -7.25
CA HIS A 333 9.93 -18.71 -7.15
C HIS A 333 9.85 -20.19 -6.75
N PRO A 334 9.71 -21.14 -7.69
CA PRO A 334 9.88 -22.55 -7.36
C PRO A 334 11.34 -22.78 -6.96
N ALA A 335 11.55 -23.35 -5.77
CA ALA A 335 12.88 -23.82 -5.37
C ALA A 335 13.39 -24.80 -6.44
N ALA A 336 14.58 -24.54 -6.97
CA ALA A 336 15.27 -25.47 -7.84
C ALA A 336 15.53 -26.74 -7.03
N SER A 337 14.87 -27.84 -7.39
CA SER A 337 15.19 -29.16 -6.88
C SER A 337 16.59 -29.53 -7.40
N GLU A 338 17.56 -29.55 -6.49
CA GLU A 338 18.83 -30.23 -6.72
C GLU A 338 18.58 -31.72 -6.98
N THR A 339 19.25 -32.24 -8.01
CA THR A 339 19.37 -33.66 -8.36
C THR A 339 20.11 -34.47 -7.32
#